data_AF-A0A2E7E2W5-F1
#
_entry.id   AF-A0A2E7E2W5-F1
#
_cell.length_a   1.000
_cell.length_b   1.000
_cell.length_c   1.000
_cell.angle_alpha   90.00
_cell.angle_beta   90.00
_cell.angle_gamma   90.00
#
_symmetry.space_group_name_H-M   'P 1'
#
loop_
_entity.id
_entity.type
_entity.pdbx_description
1 polymer ?
#
loop_
_entity_poly.entity_id
_entity_poly.type
_entity_poly.pdbx_seq_one_letter_code
_entity_poly.pdbx_strand_id
1 'polypeptide(L)'
;MKKIARNGEVISITDEEFKPVKDFQDAWAAGQADRDMEDLRIERNRLLAETDYLALSDNTLSAAMTTYRQALRDITDNATSLDDVTWPEKP
;
A
#
# COMPACT_ATOMS: atom_id res chain seq x y z
N MET A 1 -2.42 15.73 31.66
CA MET A 1 -2.13 16.99 30.92
C MET A 1 -1.21 16.69 29.76
N LYS A 2 -1.66 17.00 28.54
CA LYS A 2 -0.86 16.92 27.31
C LYS A 2 -0.37 18.32 26.94
N LYS A 3 0.64 18.41 26.06
CA LYS A 3 1.15 19.69 25.56
C LYS A 3 1.04 19.71 24.05
N ILE A 4 0.58 20.82 23.49
CA ILE A 4 0.53 21.04 22.04
C ILE A 4 1.18 22.37 21.69
N ALA A 5 1.76 22.46 20.50
CA ALA A 5 2.23 23.72 19.94
C ALA A 5 1.04 24.43 19.25
N ARG A 6 0.75 25.67 19.65
CA ARG A 6 -0.27 26.52 19.04
C ARG A 6 0.31 27.91 18.83
N ASN A 7 0.37 28.37 17.57
CA ASN A 7 0.94 29.68 17.20
C ASN A 7 2.37 29.92 17.73
N GLY A 8 3.21 28.87 17.81
CA GLY A 8 4.59 28.98 18.28
C GLY A 8 4.77 28.90 19.81
N GLU A 9 3.69 28.83 20.59
CA GLU A 9 3.74 28.62 22.04
C GLU A 9 3.31 27.20 22.42
N VAL A 10 3.88 26.67 23.50
CA VAL A 10 3.52 25.36 24.05
C VAL A 10 2.47 25.55 25.14
N ILE A 11 1.24 25.15 24.86
CA ILE A 11 0.12 25.20 25.81
C ILE A 11 -0.17 23.82 26.37
N SER A 12 -0.58 23.77 27.65
CA SER A 12 -1.04 22.54 28.28
C SER A 12 -2.54 22.39 28.07
N ILE A 13 -2.98 21.19 27.67
CA ILE A 13 -4.39 20.85 27.43
C ILE A 13 -4.80 19.66 28.29
N THR A 14 -6.11 19.55 28.53
CA THR A 14 -6.73 18.41 29.21
C THR A 14 -6.76 17.18 28.32
N ASP A 15 -7.02 16.01 28.92
CA ASP A 15 -7.14 14.77 28.16
C ASP A 15 -8.48 14.74 27.37
N GLU A 16 -9.58 15.31 27.90
CA GLU A 16 -10.83 15.52 27.15
C GLU A 16 -10.64 16.38 25.89
N GLU A 17 -9.91 17.50 25.98
CA GLU A 17 -9.64 18.36 24.82
C GLU A 17 -8.73 17.68 23.79
N PHE A 18 -7.85 16.77 24.21
CA PHE A 18 -6.99 16.01 23.32
C PHE A 18 -7.69 14.79 22.70
N LYS A 19 -8.77 14.30 23.32
CA LYS A 19 -9.50 13.09 22.89
C LYS A 19 -9.81 13.06 21.38
N PRO A 20 -10.38 14.09 20.73
CA PRO A 20 -10.71 14.00 19.30
C PRO A 20 -9.47 13.83 18.40
N VAL A 21 -8.34 14.41 18.78
CA VAL A 21 -7.06 14.22 18.06
C VAL A 21 -6.59 12.78 18.20
N LYS A 22 -6.66 12.23 19.41
CA LYS A 22 -6.31 10.84 19.67
C LYS A 22 -7.23 9.88 18.91
N ASP A 23 -8.55 10.11 18.95
CA ASP A 23 -9.53 9.28 18.24
C ASP A 23 -9.24 9.27 16.72
N PHE A 24 -8.88 10.42 16.14
CA PHE A 24 -8.46 10.51 14.75
C PHE A 24 -7.16 9.73 14.48
N GLN A 25 -6.16 9.85 15.36
CA GLN A 25 -4.90 9.10 15.23
C GLN A 25 -5.10 7.59 15.33
N ASP A 26 -5.93 7.16 16.28
CA ASP A 26 -6.27 5.75 16.48
C ASP A 26 -7.05 5.22 15.25
N ALA A 27 -8.01 5.99 14.74
CA ALA A 27 -8.77 5.63 13.53
C ALA A 27 -7.86 5.55 12.29
N TRP A 28 -6.92 6.50 12.15
CA TRP A 28 -5.92 6.44 11.10
C TRP A 28 -5.08 5.16 11.24
N ALA A 29 -4.51 4.91 12.42
CA ALA A 29 -3.69 3.72 12.68
C ALA A 29 -4.46 2.41 12.45
N ALA A 30 -5.75 2.36 12.78
CA ALA A 30 -6.60 1.19 12.53
C ALA A 30 -6.74 0.83 11.05
N GLY A 31 -6.70 1.83 10.15
CA GLY A 31 -6.76 1.63 8.70
C GLY A 31 -5.42 1.37 8.02
N GLN A 32 -4.35 1.08 8.76
CA GLN A 32 -3.01 0.91 8.18
C GLN A 32 -2.95 -0.29 7.22
N ALA A 33 -3.46 -1.45 7.63
CA ALA A 33 -3.41 -2.67 6.82
C ALA A 33 -4.14 -2.50 5.47
N ASP A 34 -5.26 -1.76 5.43
CA ASP A 34 -5.99 -1.50 4.19
C ASP A 34 -5.18 -0.64 3.22
N ARG A 35 -4.46 0.36 3.75
CA ARG A 35 -3.57 1.22 2.94
C ARG A 35 -2.37 0.44 2.42
N ASP A 36 -1.75 -0.38 3.26
CA ASP A 36 -0.62 -1.22 2.87
C ASP A 36 -1.01 -2.19 1.73
N MET A 37 -2.20 -2.80 1.83
CA MET A 37 -2.75 -3.66 0.78
C MET A 37 -3.09 -2.88 -0.49
N GLU A 38 -3.57 -1.65 -0.39
CA GLU A 38 -3.85 -0.79 -1.55
C GLU A 38 -2.55 -0.42 -2.28
N ASP A 39 -1.52 0.01 -1.55
CA ASP A 39 -0.21 0.34 -2.12
C ASP A 39 0.43 -0.87 -2.81
N LEU A 40 0.33 -2.06 -2.21
CA LEU A 40 0.75 -3.33 -2.82
C LEU A 40 0.01 -3.60 -4.15
N ARG A 41 -1.31 -3.39 -4.18
CA ARG A 41 -2.13 -3.60 -5.38
C ARG A 41 -1.79 -2.59 -6.47
N ILE A 42 -1.52 -1.34 -6.12
CA ILE A 42 -1.11 -0.29 -7.05
C ILE A 42 0.18 -0.69 -7.74
N GLU A 43 1.20 -1.11 -6.99
CA GLU A 43 2.49 -1.50 -7.58
C GLU A 43 2.36 -2.75 -8.46
N ARG A 44 1.59 -3.74 -8.00
CA ARG A 44 1.28 -4.96 -8.78
C ARG A 44 0.58 -4.62 -10.10
N ASN A 45 -0.37 -3.68 -10.08
CA ASN A 45 -1.07 -3.22 -11.28
C ASN A 45 -0.14 -2.44 -12.22
N ARG A 46 0.77 -1.63 -11.68
CA ARG A 46 1.79 -0.91 -12.46
C ARG A 46 2.66 -1.89 -13.26
N LEU A 47 3.15 -2.95 -12.62
CA LEU A 47 3.98 -3.98 -13.26
C LEU A 47 3.21 -4.83 -14.30
N LEU A 48 1.93 -5.11 -14.06
CA LEU A 48 1.06 -5.74 -15.06
C LEU A 48 0.83 -4.82 -16.27
N ALA A 49 0.59 -3.52 -16.04
CA ALA A 49 0.37 -2.54 -17.10
C ALA A 49 1.60 -2.38 -18.00
N GLU A 50 2.81 -2.39 -17.42
CA GLU A 50 4.06 -2.35 -18.18
C GLU A 50 4.25 -3.47 -19.20
N THR A 51 3.54 -4.59 -19.05
CA THR A 51 3.65 -5.75 -19.94
C THR A 51 2.36 -6.02 -20.71
N ASP A 52 1.37 -5.14 -20.60
CA ASP A 52 0.04 -5.39 -21.16
C ASP A 52 0.03 -5.39 -22.70
N TYR A 53 0.90 -4.59 -23.32
CA TYR A 53 1.08 -4.57 -24.77
C TYR A 53 1.55 -5.92 -25.35
N LEU A 54 2.14 -6.81 -24.52
CA LEU A 54 2.52 -8.16 -24.94
C LEU A 54 1.31 -9.11 -24.99
N ALA A 55 0.21 -8.75 -24.33
CA ALA A 55 -1.02 -9.54 -24.19
C ALA A 55 -2.13 -9.13 -25.17
N LEU A 56 -1.79 -8.36 -26.19
CA LEU A 56 -2.68 -8.02 -27.29
C LEU A 56 -2.90 -9.23 -28.22
N SER A 57 -4.03 -9.24 -28.94
CA SER A 57 -4.43 -10.37 -29.79
C SER A 57 -3.49 -10.65 -30.96
N ASP A 58 -2.66 -9.68 -31.34
CA ASP A 58 -1.64 -9.79 -32.39
C ASP A 58 -0.32 -10.38 -31.89
N ASN A 59 -0.20 -10.66 -30.58
CA ASN A 59 0.98 -11.25 -29.97
C ASN A 59 0.62 -12.53 -29.20
N THR A 60 1.60 -13.43 -29.09
CA THR A 60 1.51 -14.61 -28.22
C THR A 60 2.51 -14.43 -27.08
N LEU A 61 2.02 -14.42 -25.84
CA LEU A 61 2.91 -14.34 -24.67
C LEU A 61 3.90 -15.49 -24.68
N SER A 62 5.16 -15.18 -24.41
CA SER A 62 6.14 -16.19 -24.06
C SER A 62 5.71 -16.91 -22.77
N ALA A 63 6.13 -18.16 -22.61
CA ALA A 63 5.87 -18.91 -21.38
C ALA A 63 6.40 -18.16 -20.14
N ALA A 64 7.60 -17.56 -20.25
CA ALA A 64 8.20 -16.78 -19.18
C ALA A 64 7.33 -15.55 -18.81
N MET A 65 6.80 -14.81 -19.79
CA MET A 65 5.94 -13.65 -19.54
C MET A 65 4.60 -14.05 -18.92
N THR A 66 4.05 -15.20 -19.34
CA THR A 66 2.85 -15.79 -18.71
C THR A 66 3.11 -16.10 -17.24
N THR A 67 4.22 -16.77 -16.93
CA THR A 67 4.62 -17.08 -15.55
C THR A 67 4.84 -15.82 -14.73
N TYR A 68 5.54 -14.81 -15.26
CA TYR A 68 5.76 -13.53 -14.59
C TYR A 68 4.44 -12.81 -14.24
N ARG A 69 3.53 -12.67 -15.21
CA ARG A 69 2.23 -12.00 -14.99
C ARG A 69 1.34 -12.77 -14.02
N GLN A 70 1.42 -14.10 -14.00
CA GLN A 70 0.71 -14.91 -13.01
C GLN A 70 1.29 -14.70 -11.61
N ALA A 71 2.62 -14.77 -11.47
CA ALA A 71 3.29 -14.53 -10.19
C ALA A 71 2.97 -13.15 -9.61
N LEU A 72 2.86 -12.10 -10.45
CA LEU A 72 2.40 -10.78 -10.01
C LEU A 72 0.97 -10.82 -9.43
N ARG A 73 0.06 -11.60 -10.01
CA ARG A 73 -1.33 -11.70 -9.52
C ARG A 73 -1.39 -12.45 -8.18
N ASP A 74 -0.57 -13.47 -8.02
CA ASP A 74 -0.52 -14.33 -6.84
C ASP A 74 0.13 -13.66 -5.61
N ILE A 75 0.80 -12.51 -5.78
CA ILE A 75 1.43 -11.75 -4.67
C ILE A 75 0.47 -11.49 -3.52
N THR A 76 -0.80 -11.17 -3.81
CA THR A 76 -1.80 -10.86 -2.77
C THR A 76 -2.31 -12.07 -2.00
N ASP A 77 -1.87 -13.28 -2.35
CA ASP A 77 -2.19 -14.49 -1.57
C ASP A 77 -1.32 -14.61 -0.32
N ASN A 78 -0.14 -13.96 -0.31
CA ASN A 78 0.84 -14.10 0.79
C ASN A 78 1.39 -12.77 1.31
N ALA A 79 1.57 -11.76 0.47
CA ALA A 79 2.08 -10.45 0.89
C ALA A 79 0.94 -9.55 1.36
N THR A 80 1.20 -8.78 2.40
CA THR A 80 0.23 -7.87 3.03
C THR A 80 0.58 -6.39 2.88
N SER A 81 1.77 -6.09 2.36
CA SER A 81 2.32 -4.74 2.23
C SER A 81 3.44 -4.69 1.18
N LEU A 82 4.03 -3.51 0.97
CA LEU A 82 5.26 -3.37 0.18
C LEU A 82 6.53 -3.80 0.91
N ASP A 83 6.46 -3.99 2.24
CA ASP A 83 7.62 -4.34 3.07
C ASP A 83 7.87 -5.85 3.16
N ASP A 84 6.86 -6.68 2.86
CA ASP A 84 6.91 -8.15 2.96
C ASP A 84 6.78 -8.87 1.61
N VAL A 85 6.67 -8.13 0.51
CA VAL A 85 6.54 -8.70 -0.84
C VAL A 85 7.90 -9.04 -1.46
N THR A 86 7.95 -10.18 -2.16
CA THR A 86 9.04 -10.53 -3.08
C THR A 86 8.52 -10.50 -4.51
N TRP A 87 9.03 -9.57 -5.33
CA TRP A 87 8.59 -9.40 -6.71
C TRP A 87 9.26 -10.42 -7.65
N PRO A 88 8.53 -11.01 -8.61
CA PRO A 88 9.14 -11.82 -9.65
C PRO A 88 10.02 -10.95 -10.55
N GLU A 89 11.12 -11.51 -11.06
CA GLU A 89 11.97 -10.82 -12.03
C GLU A 89 11.32 -10.84 -13.42
N LYS A 90 11.35 -9.68 -14.09
CA LYS A 90 10.78 -9.53 -15.43
C LYS A 90 11.65 -10.28 -16.45
N PRO A 91 11.07 -11.17 -17.29
CA PRO A 91 11.79 -11.89 -18.34
C PRO A 91 12.31 -11.00 -19.48
#